data_AF-A0ABD1SX89-F1
#
_entry.id   AF-A0ABD1SX89-F1
#
_cell.length_a   1.000
_cell.length_b   1.000
_cell.length_c   1.000
_cell.angle_alpha   90.00
_cell.angle_beta   90.00
_cell.angle_gamma   90.00
#
_symmetry.space_group_name_H-M   'P 1'
#
loop_
_entity.id
_entity.type
_entity.pdbx_description
1 polymer ?
#
loop_
_entity_poly.entity_id
_entity_poly.type
_entity_poly.pdbx_seq_one_letter_code
_entity_poly.pdbx_strand_id
1 'polypeptide(L)'
;MWAGDQNWKQSPPPAVGGVATSATTGATNPPLPKSVVRALVHYASNSNNSEHMSYTDIKQISDVLRQCSHPCNFLVFGLTHETLLWKALNPNGRTVFIDENRYYAAYIEEKYPEIEAYDVQYSTKISEMKELISSVKEQVQNECRPVQNLLFSECKVGLNDLPNQLYEVDWDIILVDGPRGYWPEAPGRMAAIFTAGVLARSKKAGANPKTHIFVHDFNMKVDKITSDEFLCKENLVKSKDMLGHFILERMDSSSTQFCRSHSSSSA
;
A
#
# COMPACT_ATOMS: atom_id res chain seq x y z
N MET A 1 -77.03 26.08 -1.65
CA MET A 1 -78.01 25.00 -1.90
C MET A 1 -77.83 24.63 -3.38
N TRP A 2 -77.21 23.53 -3.79
CA TRP A 2 -77.05 22.19 -3.23
C TRP A 2 -75.60 21.68 -3.40
N ALA A 3 -75.13 20.93 -2.40
CA ALA A 3 -73.96 20.06 -2.50
C ALA A 3 -74.37 18.72 -3.15
N GLY A 4 -73.45 18.08 -3.88
CA GLY A 4 -73.64 16.76 -4.46
C GLY A 4 -72.31 16.02 -4.51
N ASP A 5 -72.19 15.03 -3.64
CA ASP A 5 -71.00 14.25 -3.29
C ASP A 5 -70.49 13.35 -4.43
N GLN A 6 -69.16 13.32 -4.60
CA GLN A 6 -68.47 12.30 -5.41
C GLN A 6 -68.00 11.16 -4.51
N ASN A 7 -68.61 9.99 -4.72
CA ASN A 7 -68.38 8.76 -3.99
C ASN A 7 -67.27 7.96 -4.67
N TRP A 8 -66.05 7.91 -4.10
CA TRP A 8 -64.99 7.01 -4.54
C TRP A 8 -64.82 5.87 -3.53
N LYS A 9 -65.01 4.64 -3.99
CA LYS A 9 -64.79 3.43 -3.18
C LYS A 9 -63.29 3.24 -2.93
N GLN A 10 -62.90 3.19 -1.66
CA GLN A 10 -61.56 2.83 -1.21
C GLN A 10 -61.30 1.33 -1.36
N SER A 11 -60.20 0.96 -2.01
CA SER A 11 -59.63 -0.40 -1.98
C SER A 11 -58.76 -0.57 -0.73
N PRO A 12 -58.73 -1.75 -0.08
CA PRO A 12 -57.95 -1.97 1.13
C PRO A 12 -56.44 -2.04 0.84
N PRO A 13 -55.56 -1.65 1.79
CA PRO A 13 -54.12 -1.72 1.61
C PRO A 13 -53.61 -3.17 1.70
N PRO A 14 -52.50 -3.51 1.03
CA PRO A 14 -51.92 -4.85 1.11
C PRO A 14 -51.27 -5.07 2.49
N ALA A 15 -51.38 -6.30 2.98
CA ALA A 15 -50.80 -6.72 4.25
C ALA A 15 -49.27 -6.67 4.20
N VAL A 16 -48.67 -6.04 5.22
CA VAL A 16 -47.21 -5.96 5.40
C VAL A 16 -46.71 -7.33 5.87
N GLY A 17 -46.08 -8.09 4.97
CA GLY A 17 -45.34 -9.30 5.31
C GLY A 17 -44.08 -8.94 6.09
N GLY A 18 -43.91 -9.56 7.27
CA GLY A 18 -42.72 -9.37 8.10
C GLY A 18 -41.45 -9.77 7.35
N VAL A 19 -40.54 -8.81 7.20
CA VAL A 19 -39.21 -9.05 6.66
C VAL A 19 -38.41 -9.80 7.72
N ALA A 20 -38.15 -11.08 7.47
CA ALA A 20 -37.15 -11.81 8.23
C ALA A 20 -35.78 -11.18 7.94
N THR A 21 -35.24 -10.46 8.92
CA THR A 21 -33.85 -10.01 8.92
C THR A 21 -32.95 -11.24 9.00
N SER A 22 -32.53 -11.75 7.84
CA SER A 22 -31.40 -12.67 7.75
C SER A 22 -30.15 -11.92 8.20
N ALA A 23 -29.75 -12.11 9.46
CA ALA A 23 -28.43 -11.72 9.93
C ALA A 23 -27.40 -12.46 9.07
N THR A 24 -26.79 -11.73 8.13
CA THR A 24 -25.67 -12.23 7.35
C THR A 24 -24.48 -12.27 8.30
N THR A 25 -24.26 -13.41 8.94
CA THR A 25 -22.99 -13.69 9.60
C THR A 25 -21.93 -13.61 8.51
N GLY A 26 -21.11 -12.56 8.52
CA GLY A 26 -19.99 -12.42 7.59
C GLY A 26 -19.10 -13.66 7.70
N ALA A 27 -19.19 -14.56 6.73
CA ALA A 27 -18.38 -15.75 6.69
C ALA A 27 -16.94 -15.31 6.43
N THR A 28 -16.13 -15.21 7.48
CA THR A 28 -14.69 -15.05 7.33
C THR A 28 -14.17 -16.32 6.67
N ASN A 29 -13.63 -16.22 5.45
CA ASN A 29 -13.05 -17.38 4.80
C ASN A 29 -11.88 -17.91 5.65
N PRO A 30 -11.72 -19.23 5.79
CA PRO A 30 -10.57 -19.76 6.51
C PRO A 30 -9.26 -19.35 5.81
N PRO A 31 -8.15 -19.23 6.54
CA PRO A 31 -6.83 -19.02 5.94
C PRO A 31 -6.53 -20.09 4.88
N LEU A 32 -5.84 -19.70 3.81
CA LEU A 32 -5.47 -20.63 2.73
C LEU A 32 -4.62 -21.80 3.26
N PRO A 33 -4.89 -23.05 2.82
CA PRO A 33 -4.03 -24.18 3.15
C PRO A 33 -2.59 -23.95 2.70
N LYS A 34 -1.61 -24.40 3.51
CA LYS A 34 -0.17 -24.26 3.20
C LYS A 34 0.21 -24.84 1.83
N SER A 35 -0.45 -25.92 1.40
CA SER A 35 -0.24 -26.52 0.08
C SER A 35 -0.66 -25.58 -1.05
N VAL A 36 -1.79 -24.89 -0.90
CA VAL A 36 -2.29 -23.90 -1.88
C VAL A 36 -1.33 -22.72 -1.97
N VAL A 37 -0.93 -22.15 -0.83
CA VAL A 37 0.05 -21.05 -0.80
C VAL A 37 1.36 -21.45 -1.48
N ARG A 38 1.89 -22.65 -1.20
CA ARG A 38 3.11 -23.16 -1.86
C ARG A 38 2.93 -23.31 -3.36
N ALA A 39 1.79 -23.82 -3.82
CA ALA A 39 1.51 -23.96 -5.24
C ALA A 39 1.44 -22.59 -5.94
N LEU A 40 0.72 -21.63 -5.36
CA LEU A 40 0.62 -20.27 -5.88
C LEU A 40 1.99 -19.60 -6.00
N VAL A 41 2.81 -19.67 -4.94
CA VAL A 41 4.18 -19.12 -4.95
C VAL A 41 5.05 -19.83 -5.98
N HIS A 42 4.98 -21.17 -6.06
CA HIS A 42 5.75 -21.95 -7.02
C HIS A 42 5.45 -21.55 -8.47
N TYR A 43 4.18 -21.51 -8.86
CA TYR A 43 3.80 -21.18 -10.23
C TYR A 43 4.02 -19.71 -10.57
N ALA A 44 3.80 -18.79 -9.63
CA ALA A 44 4.10 -17.36 -9.85
C ALA A 44 5.60 -17.11 -10.06
N SER A 45 6.46 -17.83 -9.33
CA SER A 45 7.91 -17.67 -9.44
C SER A 45 8.55 -18.39 -10.66
N ASN A 46 7.83 -19.33 -11.27
CA ASN A 46 8.29 -20.12 -12.42
C ASN A 46 7.61 -19.65 -13.70
N SER A 47 7.66 -18.34 -13.93
CA SER A 47 7.13 -17.69 -15.13
C SER A 47 8.19 -17.61 -16.22
N ASN A 48 7.77 -17.63 -17.49
CA ASN A 48 8.65 -17.33 -18.62
C ASN A 48 8.76 -15.83 -18.89
N ASN A 49 8.03 -14.99 -18.15
CA ASN A 49 8.18 -13.55 -18.24
C ASN A 49 9.56 -13.14 -17.75
N SER A 50 10.11 -12.04 -18.27
CA SER A 50 11.42 -11.51 -17.83
C SER A 50 11.33 -10.57 -16.62
N GLU A 51 10.13 -10.04 -16.36
CA GLU A 51 9.87 -9.04 -15.32
C GLU A 51 8.97 -9.67 -14.24
N HIS A 52 9.55 -10.50 -13.38
CA HIS A 52 8.88 -11.12 -12.25
C HIS A 52 9.82 -11.20 -11.04
N MET A 53 9.23 -11.31 -9.84
CA MET A 53 10.00 -11.51 -8.62
C MET A 53 10.57 -12.93 -8.54
N SER A 54 11.73 -13.06 -7.90
CA SER A 54 12.33 -14.36 -7.62
C SER A 54 11.48 -15.19 -6.64
N TYR A 55 11.61 -16.51 -6.67
CA TYR A 55 10.97 -17.38 -5.66
C TYR A 55 11.32 -16.96 -4.23
N THR A 56 12.58 -16.58 -3.98
CA THR A 56 13.01 -16.14 -2.65
C THR A 56 12.25 -14.89 -2.21
N ASP A 57 12.11 -13.90 -3.09
CA ASP A 57 11.48 -12.62 -2.77
C ASP A 57 9.98 -12.79 -2.54
N ILE A 58 9.31 -13.52 -3.44
CA ILE A 58 7.89 -13.85 -3.29
C ILE A 58 7.65 -14.60 -1.98
N LYS A 59 8.49 -15.59 -1.67
CA LYS A 59 8.34 -16.38 -0.46
C LYS A 59 8.50 -15.53 0.80
N GLN A 60 9.43 -14.57 0.81
CA GLN A 60 9.64 -13.69 1.97
C GLN A 60 8.39 -12.84 2.26
N ILE A 61 7.80 -12.23 1.23
CA ILE A 61 6.57 -11.43 1.35
C ILE A 61 5.39 -12.32 1.77
N SER A 62 5.22 -13.47 1.10
CA SER A 62 4.17 -14.45 1.40
C SER A 62 4.22 -14.97 2.84
N ASP A 63 5.41 -15.21 3.38
CA ASP A 63 5.58 -15.67 4.75
C ASP A 63 5.16 -14.61 5.78
N VAL A 64 5.41 -13.33 5.51
CA VAL A 64 4.96 -12.22 6.37
C VAL A 64 3.46 -12.01 6.24
N LEU A 65 2.92 -12.00 5.02
CA LEU A 65 1.48 -11.85 4.77
C LEU A 65 0.66 -12.94 5.47
N ARG A 66 1.14 -14.19 5.46
CA ARG A 66 0.50 -15.31 6.16
C ARG A 66 0.53 -15.19 7.70
N GLN A 67 1.49 -14.45 8.25
CA GLN A 67 1.63 -14.20 9.69
C GLN A 67 0.91 -12.91 10.12
N CYS A 68 0.40 -12.13 9.17
CA CYS A 68 -0.31 -10.89 9.44
C CYS A 68 -1.60 -11.16 10.22
N SER A 69 -1.92 -10.26 11.15
CA SER A 69 -3.21 -10.31 11.86
C SER A 69 -4.33 -10.00 10.86
N HIS A 70 -5.46 -10.71 10.98
CA HIS A 70 -6.58 -10.55 10.06
C HIS A 70 -7.64 -9.60 10.65
N PRO A 71 -8.23 -8.70 9.85
CA PRO A 71 -7.91 -8.43 8.43
C PRO A 71 -6.57 -7.71 8.26
N CYS A 72 -5.77 -8.12 7.27
CA CYS A 72 -4.48 -7.51 6.98
C CYS A 72 -4.64 -6.44 5.89
N ASN A 73 -4.18 -5.22 6.17
CA ASN A 73 -4.15 -4.13 5.19
C ASN A 73 -2.81 -4.18 4.43
N PHE A 74 -2.87 -4.50 3.14
CA PHE A 74 -1.70 -4.63 2.26
C PHE A 74 -1.75 -3.59 1.13
N LEU A 75 -0.80 -2.65 1.13
CA LEU A 75 -0.63 -1.68 0.04
C LEU A 75 0.49 -2.14 -0.88
N VAL A 76 0.26 -2.07 -2.19
CA VAL A 76 1.26 -2.39 -3.20
C VAL A 76 1.41 -1.20 -4.14
N PHE A 77 2.59 -0.59 -4.19
CA PHE A 77 2.95 0.31 -5.29
C PHE A 77 3.49 -0.55 -6.43
N GLY A 78 2.81 -0.54 -7.57
CA GLY A 78 3.09 -1.29 -8.79
C GLY A 78 2.03 -2.35 -9.11
N LEU A 79 1.49 -2.32 -10.33
CA LEU A 79 0.76 -3.44 -10.92
C LEU A 79 1.75 -4.31 -11.71
N THR A 80 2.15 -5.43 -11.11
CA THR A 80 3.18 -6.32 -11.65
C THR A 80 2.65 -7.73 -11.94
N HIS A 81 3.52 -8.64 -12.34
CA HIS A 81 3.18 -10.03 -12.61
C HIS A 81 2.50 -10.70 -11.40
N GLU A 82 2.91 -10.31 -10.20
CA GLU A 82 2.43 -10.86 -8.93
C GLU A 82 1.12 -10.24 -8.43
N THR A 83 0.49 -9.31 -9.15
CA THR A 83 -0.75 -8.63 -8.73
C THR A 83 -1.84 -9.60 -8.24
N LEU A 84 -2.14 -10.63 -9.04
CA LEU A 84 -3.13 -11.64 -8.68
C LEU A 84 -2.67 -12.52 -7.51
N LEU A 85 -1.37 -12.76 -7.38
CA LEU A 85 -0.80 -13.51 -6.27
C LEU A 85 -1.01 -12.75 -4.96
N TRP A 86 -0.70 -11.45 -4.92
CA TRP A 86 -0.88 -10.61 -3.74
C TRP A 86 -2.33 -10.52 -3.28
N LYS A 87 -3.26 -10.42 -4.24
CA LYS A 87 -4.69 -10.49 -3.93
C LYS A 87 -5.08 -11.85 -3.35
N ALA A 88 -4.65 -12.94 -3.99
CA ALA A 88 -5.01 -14.30 -3.57
C ALA A 88 -4.43 -14.67 -2.20
N LEU A 89 -3.22 -14.21 -1.87
CA LEU A 89 -2.54 -14.54 -0.62
C LEU A 89 -3.04 -13.74 0.60
N ASN A 90 -3.93 -12.75 0.41
CA ASN A 90 -4.53 -11.95 1.49
C ASN A 90 -6.05 -12.19 1.61
N PRO A 91 -6.53 -13.43 1.82
CA PRO A 91 -7.96 -13.68 1.93
C PRO A 91 -8.54 -12.95 3.15
N ASN A 92 -9.68 -12.28 2.96
CA ASN A 92 -10.37 -11.45 3.97
C ASN A 92 -9.61 -10.18 4.42
N GLY A 93 -8.41 -9.93 3.91
CA GLY A 93 -7.73 -8.65 4.06
C GLY A 93 -8.13 -7.68 2.95
N ARG A 94 -7.59 -6.47 3.03
CA ARG A 94 -7.68 -5.48 1.96
C ARG A 94 -6.32 -5.40 1.27
N THR A 95 -6.29 -5.60 -0.04
CA THR A 95 -5.10 -5.40 -0.86
C THR A 95 -5.41 -4.30 -1.87
N VAL A 96 -4.62 -3.23 -1.87
CA VAL A 96 -4.77 -2.07 -2.78
C VAL A 96 -3.52 -1.91 -3.60
N PHE A 97 -3.68 -1.65 -4.89
CA PHE A 97 -2.60 -1.45 -5.84
C PHE A 97 -2.56 0.00 -6.34
N ILE A 98 -1.36 0.58 -6.45
CA ILE A 98 -1.12 1.94 -6.92
C ILE A 98 -0.15 1.89 -8.09
N ASP A 99 -0.52 2.34 -9.29
CA ASP A 99 0.34 2.28 -10.48
C ASP A 99 0.53 3.66 -11.12
N GLU A 100 1.60 3.86 -11.89
CA GLU A 100 1.79 5.09 -12.65
C GLU A 100 0.91 5.19 -13.91
N ASN A 101 0.34 4.07 -14.38
CA ASN A 101 -0.37 4.00 -15.65
C ASN A 101 -1.88 3.83 -15.45
N ARG A 102 -2.62 4.96 -15.55
CA ARG A 102 -4.10 5.00 -15.50
C ARG A 102 -4.81 4.02 -16.41
N TYR A 103 -4.30 3.80 -17.62
CA TYR A 103 -4.94 2.90 -18.58
C TYR A 103 -4.71 1.45 -18.18
N TYR A 104 -3.55 1.14 -17.62
CA TYR A 104 -3.26 -0.20 -17.14
C TYR A 104 -4.02 -0.53 -15.86
N ALA A 105 -4.15 0.42 -14.93
CA ALA A 105 -5.01 0.29 -13.75
C ALA A 105 -6.45 -0.02 -14.15
N ALA A 106 -7.06 0.83 -15.00
CA ALA A 106 -8.42 0.61 -15.49
C ALA A 106 -8.60 -0.73 -16.22
N TYR A 107 -7.62 -1.13 -17.04
CA TYR A 107 -7.63 -2.43 -17.72
C TYR A 107 -7.61 -3.61 -16.73
N ILE A 108 -6.80 -3.53 -15.68
CA ILE A 108 -6.70 -4.58 -14.66
C ILE A 108 -8.00 -4.69 -13.88
N GLU A 109 -8.62 -3.58 -13.48
CA GLU A 109 -9.91 -3.59 -12.77
C GLU A 109 -11.05 -4.13 -13.65
N GLU A 110 -11.08 -3.79 -14.94
CA GLU A 110 -12.06 -4.35 -15.88
C GLU A 110 -11.90 -5.87 -16.02
N LYS A 111 -10.65 -6.34 -16.10
CA LYS A 111 -10.34 -7.77 -16.30
C LYS A 111 -10.51 -8.60 -15.03
N TYR A 112 -10.22 -8.03 -13.87
CA TYR A 112 -10.26 -8.68 -12.57
C TYR A 112 -11.00 -7.79 -11.56
N PRO A 113 -12.35 -7.84 -11.52
CA PRO A 113 -13.18 -6.95 -10.72
C PRO A 113 -12.93 -6.99 -9.20
N GLU A 114 -12.21 -8.00 -8.71
CA GLU A 114 -11.78 -8.13 -7.32
C GLU A 114 -10.51 -7.33 -6.97
N ILE A 115 -9.80 -6.82 -7.97
CA ILE A 115 -8.61 -5.98 -7.80
C ILE A 115 -9.06 -4.55 -7.55
N GLU A 116 -8.58 -3.97 -6.45
CA GLU A 116 -8.74 -2.54 -6.14
C GLU A 116 -7.45 -1.83 -6.57
N ALA A 117 -7.49 -1.07 -7.66
CA ALA A 117 -6.31 -0.40 -8.21
C ALA A 117 -6.58 1.08 -8.49
N TYR A 118 -5.57 1.92 -8.24
CA TYR A 118 -5.65 3.35 -8.53
C TYR A 118 -4.38 3.80 -9.25
N ASP A 119 -4.50 4.83 -10.07
CA ASP A 119 -3.33 5.52 -10.62
C ASP A 119 -2.91 6.73 -9.78
N VAL A 120 -1.62 7.02 -9.80
CA VAL A 120 -1.04 8.25 -9.27
C VAL A 120 0.00 8.81 -10.22
N GLN A 121 0.17 10.12 -10.20
CA GLN A 121 1.16 10.81 -10.99
C GLN A 121 2.46 10.96 -10.21
N TYR A 122 3.48 10.22 -10.64
CA TYR A 122 4.83 10.40 -10.12
C TYR A 122 5.55 11.54 -10.84
N SER A 123 5.95 12.56 -10.09
CA SER A 123 6.68 13.74 -10.60
C SER A 123 8.20 13.66 -10.42
N THR A 124 8.69 12.65 -9.69
CA THR A 124 10.12 12.43 -9.45
C THR A 124 10.82 11.91 -10.69
N LYS A 125 12.16 12.01 -10.72
CA LYS A 125 13.01 11.36 -11.73
C LYS A 125 14.26 10.82 -11.08
N ILE A 126 14.72 9.66 -11.53
CA ILE A 126 15.95 9.03 -11.04
C ILE A 126 17.17 9.96 -11.13
N SER A 127 17.29 10.72 -12.21
CA SER A 127 18.36 11.70 -12.41
C SER A 127 18.36 12.81 -11.35
N GLU A 128 17.20 13.12 -10.75
CA GLU A 128 17.01 14.16 -9.74
C GLU A 128 17.21 13.65 -8.30
N MET A 129 17.54 12.36 -8.09
CA MET A 129 17.59 11.72 -6.76
C MET A 129 18.34 12.54 -5.70
N LYS A 130 19.53 13.07 -6.04
CA LYS A 130 20.34 13.83 -5.07
C LYS A 130 19.66 15.13 -4.65
N GLU A 131 19.07 15.84 -5.61
CA GLU A 131 18.36 17.11 -5.36
C GLU A 131 17.08 16.87 -4.55
N LEU A 132 16.36 15.78 -4.84
CA LEU A 132 15.18 15.36 -4.08
C LEU A 132 15.52 15.06 -2.61
N ILE A 133 16.58 14.29 -2.36
CA ILE A 133 17.05 14.00 -0.99
C ILE A 133 17.46 15.29 -0.27
N SER A 134 18.22 16.18 -0.94
CA SER A 134 18.61 17.47 -0.36
C SER A 134 17.40 18.32 -0.01
N SER A 135 16.41 18.42 -0.91
CA SER A 135 15.17 19.17 -0.68
C SER A 135 14.37 18.61 0.51
N VAL A 136 14.28 17.29 0.65
CA VAL A 136 13.66 16.66 1.83
C VAL A 136 14.39 17.01 3.11
N LYS A 137 15.73 16.97 3.12
CA LYS A 137 16.54 17.31 4.30
C LYS A 137 16.38 18.77 4.71
N GLU A 138 16.31 19.68 3.75
CA GLU A 138 16.07 21.11 3.99
C GLU A 138 14.66 21.38 4.54
N GLN A 139 13.67 20.61 4.09
CA GLN A 139 12.27 20.78 4.47
C GLN A 139 11.79 19.83 5.58
N VAL A 140 12.70 19.05 6.20
CA VAL A 140 12.34 18.03 7.20
C VAL A 140 11.68 18.61 8.46
N GLN A 141 11.92 19.88 8.73
CA GLN A 141 11.30 20.62 9.85
C GLN A 141 9.94 21.23 9.48
N ASN A 142 9.56 21.20 8.20
CA ASN A 142 8.38 21.85 7.64
C ASN A 142 7.52 20.86 6.82
N GLU A 143 7.63 20.91 5.49
CA GLU A 143 6.76 20.21 4.53
C GLU A 143 7.12 18.74 4.33
N CYS A 144 8.34 18.30 4.64
CA CYS A 144 8.80 16.92 4.40
C CYS A 144 9.09 16.16 5.70
N ARG A 145 8.14 16.15 6.64
CA ARG A 145 8.29 15.51 7.96
C ARG A 145 8.08 13.99 7.89
N PRO A 146 8.70 13.20 8.80
CA PRO A 146 8.49 11.76 8.88
C PRO A 146 7.08 11.37 9.32
N VAL A 147 6.37 12.27 10.02
CA VAL A 147 4.96 12.15 10.39
C VAL A 147 4.24 13.38 9.86
N GLN A 148 3.33 13.20 8.91
CA GLN A 148 2.64 14.31 8.25
C GLN A 148 1.36 13.87 7.53
N ASN A 149 0.50 14.84 7.23
CA ASN A 149 -0.65 14.62 6.36
C ASN A 149 -0.23 14.77 4.90
N LEU A 150 -0.10 13.64 4.20
CA LEU A 150 0.30 13.61 2.80
C LEU A 150 -0.74 14.24 1.87
N LEU A 151 -2.04 14.22 2.21
CA LEU A 151 -3.11 14.78 1.36
C LEU A 151 -2.94 16.29 1.11
N PHE A 152 -2.33 17.00 2.06
CA PHE A 152 -2.07 18.45 1.97
C PHE A 152 -0.58 18.78 2.04
N SER A 153 0.28 17.79 1.78
CA SER A 153 1.73 17.95 1.83
C SER A 153 2.23 18.60 0.54
N GLU A 154 3.07 19.62 0.69
CA GLU A 154 3.82 20.25 -0.42
C GLU A 154 5.21 19.63 -0.62
N CYS A 155 5.55 18.56 0.13
CA CYS A 155 6.80 17.83 -0.08
C CYS A 155 6.87 17.24 -1.49
N LYS A 156 7.86 17.65 -2.30
CA LYS A 156 8.02 17.22 -3.70
C LYS A 156 8.07 15.69 -3.89
N VAL A 157 8.49 14.93 -2.89
CA VAL A 157 8.58 13.45 -2.95
C VAL A 157 7.36 12.73 -2.35
N GLY A 158 6.44 13.44 -1.68
CA GLY A 158 5.25 12.85 -1.11
C GLY A 158 4.15 12.70 -2.16
N LEU A 159 3.52 11.52 -2.24
CA LEU A 159 2.34 11.33 -3.08
C LEU A 159 1.12 11.92 -2.36
N ASN A 160 0.58 13.02 -2.90
CA ASN A 160 -0.56 13.76 -2.37
C ASN A 160 -1.87 13.56 -3.18
N ASP A 161 -1.83 12.67 -4.17
CA ASP A 161 -2.91 12.36 -5.12
C ASP A 161 -3.49 10.95 -4.97
N LEU A 162 -3.19 10.24 -3.87
CA LEU A 162 -3.88 9.00 -3.55
C LEU A 162 -5.35 9.28 -3.21
N PRO A 163 -6.29 8.34 -3.46
CA PRO A 163 -7.65 8.46 -2.94
C PRO A 163 -7.64 8.73 -1.44
N ASN A 164 -8.38 9.75 -0.99
CA ASN A 164 -8.32 10.29 0.39
C ASN A 164 -8.40 9.21 1.48
N GLN A 165 -9.18 8.16 1.24
CA GLN A 165 -9.39 7.06 2.18
C GLN A 165 -8.10 6.26 2.45
N LEU A 166 -7.16 6.20 1.50
CA LEU A 166 -5.94 5.41 1.62
C LEU A 166 -4.91 6.02 2.59
N TYR A 167 -4.97 7.34 2.80
CA TYR A 167 -4.16 8.02 3.84
C TYR A 167 -4.58 7.66 5.26
N GLU A 168 -5.85 7.24 5.43
CA GLU A 168 -6.45 6.95 6.73
C GLU A 168 -6.34 5.48 7.15
N VAL A 169 -5.84 4.62 6.25
CA VAL A 169 -5.67 3.19 6.48
C VAL A 169 -4.40 2.93 7.27
N ASP A 170 -4.55 2.20 8.38
CA ASP A 170 -3.43 1.67 9.15
C ASP A 170 -2.86 0.43 8.44
N TRP A 171 -1.98 0.67 7.45
CA TRP A 171 -1.33 -0.40 6.66
C TRP A 171 -0.47 -1.31 7.54
N ASP A 172 -0.59 -2.64 7.38
CA ASP A 172 0.22 -3.63 8.08
C ASP A 172 1.45 -4.02 7.25
N ILE A 173 1.26 -4.08 5.93
CA ILE A 173 2.30 -4.41 4.97
C ILE A 173 2.22 -3.41 3.82
N ILE A 174 3.38 -2.92 3.39
CA ILE A 174 3.54 -2.11 2.19
C ILE A 174 4.60 -2.76 1.32
N LEU A 175 4.29 -2.99 0.04
CA LEU A 175 5.26 -3.42 -0.96
C LEU A 175 5.48 -2.29 -1.96
N VAL A 176 6.73 -1.92 -2.18
CA VAL A 176 7.15 -0.97 -3.19
C VAL A 176 7.83 -1.75 -4.32
N ASP A 177 7.07 -2.03 -5.38
CA ASP A 177 7.51 -2.77 -6.58
C ASP A 177 7.37 -1.94 -7.87
N GLY A 178 6.73 -0.79 -7.79
CA GLY A 178 6.69 0.26 -8.81
C GLY A 178 6.86 1.63 -8.18
N PRO A 179 6.91 2.70 -8.99
CA PRO A 179 6.81 2.70 -10.46
C PRO A 179 8.11 2.26 -11.15
N ARG A 180 8.12 2.23 -12.48
CA ARG A 180 9.32 1.91 -13.29
C ARG A 180 10.50 2.82 -12.97
N GLY A 181 11.71 2.25 -13.06
CA GLY A 181 12.95 2.92 -12.66
C GLY A 181 14.19 2.59 -13.49
N TYR A 182 14.07 2.13 -14.74
CA TYR A 182 15.23 1.65 -15.52
C TYR A 182 15.89 2.69 -16.46
N TRP A 183 15.46 3.95 -16.43
CA TRP A 183 16.09 5.06 -17.18
C TRP A 183 16.13 6.35 -16.34
N PRO A 184 17.00 7.33 -16.66
CA PRO A 184 17.22 8.50 -15.78
C PRO A 184 15.96 9.36 -15.55
N GLU A 185 15.09 9.47 -16.55
CA GLU A 185 13.85 10.24 -16.54
C GLU A 185 12.67 9.41 -16.02
N ALA A 186 12.89 8.13 -15.70
CA ALA A 186 11.87 7.29 -15.09
C ALA A 186 11.54 7.84 -13.70
N PRO A 187 10.30 7.68 -13.23
CA PRO A 187 9.90 8.14 -11.91
C PRO A 187 10.78 7.61 -10.77
N GLY A 188 11.12 6.31 -10.85
CA GLY A 188 11.80 5.58 -9.79
C GLY A 188 10.94 5.44 -8.53
N ARG A 189 11.40 4.61 -7.59
CA ARG A 189 10.61 4.23 -6.40
C ARG A 189 10.70 5.23 -5.25
N MET A 190 11.43 6.33 -5.42
CA MET A 190 11.75 7.28 -4.34
C MET A 190 10.50 7.86 -3.67
N ALA A 191 9.52 8.29 -4.47
CA ALA A 191 8.27 8.84 -3.94
C ALA A 191 7.42 7.78 -3.22
N ALA A 192 7.36 6.56 -3.77
CA ALA A 192 6.68 5.44 -3.12
C ALA A 192 7.37 5.00 -1.82
N ILE A 193 8.71 4.96 -1.78
CA ILE A 193 9.50 4.67 -0.58
C ILE A 193 9.26 5.73 0.50
N PHE A 194 9.32 7.03 0.15
CA PHE A 194 9.03 8.12 1.07
C PHE A 194 7.61 8.02 1.63
N THR A 195 6.63 7.87 0.75
CA THR A 195 5.20 7.77 1.09
C THR A 195 4.94 6.57 1.99
N ALA A 196 5.49 5.39 1.67
CA ALA A 196 5.38 4.19 2.51
C ALA A 196 5.94 4.44 3.92
N GLY A 197 7.08 5.13 4.00
CA GLY A 197 7.70 5.53 5.26
C GLY A 197 6.83 6.47 6.09
N VAL A 198 6.18 7.45 5.46
CA VAL A 198 5.29 8.40 6.14
C VAL A 198 3.99 7.72 6.59
N LEU A 199 3.38 6.90 5.74
CA LEU A 199 2.16 6.13 6.08
C LEU A 199 2.41 5.22 7.28
N ALA A 200 3.52 4.47 7.29
CA ALA A 200 3.86 3.58 8.39
C ALA A 200 4.05 4.30 9.73
N ARG A 201 4.62 5.52 9.70
CA ARG A 201 4.91 6.31 10.91
C ARG A 201 3.72 7.12 11.41
N SER A 202 2.79 7.46 10.52
CA SER A 202 1.63 8.31 10.81
C SER A 202 0.39 7.53 11.29
N LYS A 203 0.54 6.22 11.55
CA LYS A 203 -0.54 5.35 12.04
C LYS A 203 -1.22 5.89 13.30
N LYS A 204 -2.52 5.61 13.43
CA LYS A 204 -3.35 6.07 14.56
C LYS A 204 -2.90 5.41 15.87
N ALA A 205 -3.16 6.11 16.98
CA ALA A 205 -2.87 5.55 18.29
C ALA A 205 -3.79 4.34 18.54
N GLY A 206 -3.24 3.22 19.00
CA GLY A 206 -3.98 1.98 19.22
C GLY A 206 -4.05 1.04 18.02
N ALA A 207 -3.58 1.45 16.82
CA ALA A 207 -3.34 0.53 15.72
C ALA A 207 -2.14 -0.39 15.98
N ASN A 208 -1.96 -1.43 15.16
CA ASN A 208 -0.74 -2.23 15.16
C ASN A 208 0.47 -1.28 14.96
N PRO A 209 1.40 -1.18 15.92
CA PRO A 209 2.45 -0.17 15.86
C PRO A 209 3.46 -0.43 14.76
N LYS A 210 3.54 -1.67 14.24
CA LYS A 210 4.53 -2.10 13.25
C LYS A 210 3.92 -2.18 11.86
N THR A 211 4.71 -1.74 10.88
CA THR A 211 4.42 -1.90 9.46
C THR A 211 5.61 -2.57 8.79
N HIS A 212 5.36 -3.66 8.08
CA HIS A 212 6.37 -4.29 7.24
C HIS A 212 6.45 -3.55 5.92
N ILE A 213 7.63 -3.07 5.53
CA ILE A 213 7.85 -2.43 4.23
C ILE A 213 8.83 -3.27 3.44
N PHE A 214 8.42 -3.67 2.25
CA PHE A 214 9.25 -4.36 1.29
C PHE A 214 9.57 -3.43 0.14
N VAL A 215 10.84 -3.32 -0.22
CA VAL A 215 11.30 -2.55 -1.38
C VAL A 215 11.96 -3.53 -2.35
N HIS A 216 11.37 -3.69 -3.53
CA HIS A 216 11.93 -4.50 -4.61
C HIS A 216 12.97 -3.71 -5.41
N ASP A 217 13.77 -4.38 -6.25
CA ASP A 217 14.97 -3.84 -6.92
C ASP A 217 15.97 -3.15 -5.96
N PHE A 218 16.07 -3.62 -4.72
CA PHE A 218 16.93 -3.05 -3.67
C PHE A 218 18.44 -3.16 -3.97
N ASN A 219 18.81 -3.91 -5.00
CA ASN A 219 20.16 -3.92 -5.58
C ASN A 219 20.47 -2.63 -6.37
N MET A 220 19.45 -1.87 -6.79
CA MET A 220 19.61 -0.58 -7.42
C MET A 220 20.08 0.47 -6.42
N LYS A 221 21.11 1.23 -6.82
CA LYS A 221 21.72 2.25 -5.96
C LYS A 221 20.72 3.31 -5.48
N VAL A 222 19.79 3.71 -6.34
CA VAL A 222 18.78 4.74 -6.04
C VAL A 222 17.82 4.25 -4.97
N ASP A 223 17.28 3.05 -5.15
CA ASP A 223 16.30 2.46 -4.23
C ASP A 223 16.95 2.17 -2.86
N LYS A 224 18.21 1.71 -2.85
CA LYS A 224 18.97 1.53 -1.61
C LYS A 224 19.22 2.85 -0.88
N ILE A 225 19.72 3.88 -1.57
CA ILE A 225 20.02 5.18 -0.94
C ILE A 225 18.74 5.82 -0.39
N THR A 226 17.67 5.85 -1.18
CA THR A 226 16.41 6.47 -0.74
C THR A 226 15.72 5.68 0.37
N SER A 227 15.83 4.35 0.38
CA SER A 227 15.39 3.55 1.52
C SER A 227 16.21 3.82 2.78
N ASP A 228 17.55 3.89 2.68
CA ASP A 228 18.41 4.21 3.82
C ASP A 228 18.09 5.60 4.39
N GLU A 229 17.71 6.58 3.55
CA GLU A 229 17.37 7.95 3.96
C GLU A 229 15.95 8.06 4.54
N PHE A 230 14.95 7.39 3.98
CA PHE A 230 13.53 7.58 4.35
C PHE A 230 12.94 6.45 5.21
N LEU A 231 13.45 5.22 5.07
CA LEU A 231 13.05 4.07 5.88
C LEU A 231 14.04 3.78 7.01
N CYS A 232 15.26 4.31 6.89
CA CYS A 232 16.34 4.24 7.87
C CYS A 232 16.97 2.86 7.96
N LYS A 233 18.30 2.83 7.82
CA LYS A 233 19.07 1.58 7.80
C LYS A 233 18.90 0.76 9.09
N GLU A 234 18.69 1.41 10.23
CA GLU A 234 18.43 0.75 11.51
C GLU A 234 17.13 -0.07 11.53
N ASN A 235 16.19 0.21 10.62
CA ASN A 235 14.93 -0.52 10.48
C ASN A 235 15.02 -1.68 9.47
N LEU A 236 16.16 -1.85 8.78
CA LEU A 236 16.37 -2.94 7.84
C LEU A 236 16.52 -4.27 8.60
N VAL A 237 15.55 -5.16 8.43
CA VAL A 237 15.56 -6.50 9.03
C VAL A 237 16.44 -7.43 8.24
N LYS A 238 16.29 -7.39 6.91
CA LYS A 238 17.02 -8.26 6.00
C LYS A 238 17.05 -7.66 4.60
N SER A 239 18.16 -7.86 3.91
CA SER A 239 18.24 -7.68 2.46
C SER A 239 18.72 -8.99 1.84
N LYS A 240 18.00 -9.49 0.84
CA LYS A 240 18.38 -10.68 0.09
C LYS A 240 17.89 -10.56 -1.35
N ASP A 241 18.71 -11.03 -2.28
CA ASP A 241 18.45 -10.96 -3.73
C ASP A 241 18.11 -9.52 -4.15
N MET A 242 16.88 -9.25 -4.58
CA MET A 242 16.44 -7.91 -4.99
C MET A 242 15.54 -7.24 -3.96
N LEU A 243 15.34 -7.83 -2.78
CA LEU A 243 14.38 -7.36 -1.79
C LEU A 243 15.04 -6.81 -0.53
N GLY A 244 14.66 -5.59 -0.15
CA GLY A 244 14.89 -5.02 1.18
C GLY A 244 13.64 -5.15 2.03
N HIS A 245 13.75 -5.73 3.23
CA HIS A 245 12.65 -5.83 4.20
C HIS A 245 12.94 -4.96 5.42
N PHE A 246 12.10 -3.96 5.62
CA PHE A 246 12.12 -3.03 6.75
C PHE A 246 10.92 -3.27 7.67
N ILE A 247 11.08 -2.95 8.95
CA ILE A 247 9.96 -2.85 9.89
C ILE A 247 10.01 -1.47 10.53
N LEU A 248 8.98 -0.67 10.27
CA LEU A 248 8.86 0.67 10.84
C LEU A 248 7.81 0.66 11.95
N GLU A 249 8.08 1.46 12.98
CA GLU A 249 7.14 1.72 14.06
C GLU A 249 6.51 3.11 13.89
N ARG A 250 5.28 3.25 14.40
CA ARG A 250 4.63 4.56 14.58
C ARG A 250 5.58 5.53 15.30
N MET A 251 5.63 6.77 14.84
CA MET A 251 6.42 7.84 15.47
C MET A 251 5.52 8.90 16.12
N ASP A 252 6.09 9.69 17.02
CA ASP A 252 5.40 10.84 17.59
C ASP A 252 5.19 11.93 16.52
N SER A 253 4.03 12.60 16.53
CA SER A 253 3.70 13.65 15.56
C SER A 253 4.64 14.86 15.60
N SER A 254 5.39 15.06 16.69
CA SER A 254 6.42 16.09 16.80
C SER A 254 7.78 15.67 16.22
N SER A 255 7.90 14.45 15.71
CA SER A 255 9.16 13.96 15.15
C SER A 255 9.55 14.72 13.88
N THR A 256 10.76 15.24 13.84
CA THR A 256 11.30 16.02 12.72
C THR A 256 12.57 15.40 12.11
N GLN A 257 12.81 14.12 12.37
CA GLN A 257 13.95 13.37 11.83
C GLN A 257 13.46 11.97 11.46
N PHE A 258 13.81 11.50 10.26
CA PHE A 258 13.45 10.16 9.81
C PHE A 258 14.16 9.08 10.61
N CYS A 259 15.48 9.24 10.75
CA CYS A 259 16.38 8.24 11.30
C CYS A 259 17.00 8.74 12.60
N ARG A 260 17.36 7.81 13.48
CA ARG A 260 18.03 8.16 14.73
C ARG A 260 19.39 8.75 14.38
N SER A 261 19.74 9.87 15.02
CA SER A 261 21.07 10.44 14.88
C SER A 261 22.08 9.39 15.33
N HIS A 262 22.94 8.92 14.44
CA HIS A 262 24.15 8.21 14.87
C HIS A 262 24.98 9.25 15.62
N SER A 263 24.85 9.32 16.95
CA SER A 263 25.94 9.83 17.76
C SER A 263 27.13 8.94 17.40
N SER A 264 28.08 9.49 16.65
CA SER A 264 29.39 8.87 16.49
C SER A 264 29.94 8.66 17.90
N SER A 265 29.80 7.45 18.41
CA SER A 265 30.57 6.99 19.56
C SER A 265 32.01 6.89 19.08
N SER A 266 32.68 8.03 19.05
CA SER A 266 34.14 8.10 19.04
C SER A 266 34.60 7.49 20.35
N ALA A 267 35.17 6.29 20.25
CA ALA A 267 36.06 5.71 21.24
C ALA A 267 37.25 5.12 20.47
#